data_AF-D2I774-F1
#
_entry.id   AF-D2I774-F1
#
_cell.length_a   1.000
_cell.length_b   1.000
_cell.length_c   1.000
_cell.angle_alpha   90.00
_cell.angle_beta   90.00
_cell.angle_gamma   90.00
#
_symmetry.space_group_name_H-M   'P 1'
#
loop_
_entity.id
_entity.type
_entity.pdbx_description
1 polymer ?
#
loop_
_entity_poly.entity_id
_entity_poly.type
_entity_poly.pdbx_seq_one_letter_code
_entity_poly.pdbx_strand_id
1 'polypeptide(L)'
;RSLNADISPKPTIFLPSIAERRLHDAGTYLCLLEDFFPDVIKIDWKEKDGKTILKSQQGDTIKTKDTYMKFSWLTVTGVSLDKEHKCTVKHEWNKGGVDQEILFPSQKKGSVLGARSPEGKQDSLRHYPPVVRKEGKKCIIHDLQSTLQLQLTNTSAYYTYVVLLLKSLVYSAITAVCLLRRPALCGNGKSS
;
A
#
# COMPACT_ATOMS: atom_id res chain seq x y z
N ARG A 1 13.00 27.63 28.89
CA ARG A 1 11.74 27.74 28.11
C ARG A 1 11.28 26.31 27.79
N SER A 2 10.66 25.61 28.75
CA SER A 2 10.15 24.25 28.51
C SER A 2 8.75 24.36 27.91
N LEU A 3 8.69 24.35 26.58
CA LEU A 3 7.44 24.04 25.91
C LEU A 3 7.23 22.53 26.13
N ASN A 4 6.15 22.17 26.82
CA ASN A 4 5.68 20.80 26.98
C ASN A 4 5.37 20.22 25.60
N ALA A 5 6.40 19.80 24.87
CA ALA A 5 6.23 19.10 23.62
C ALA A 5 5.55 17.76 23.94
N ASP A 6 4.43 17.50 23.30
CA ASP A 6 3.76 16.20 23.36
C ASP A 6 4.66 15.17 22.67
N ILE A 7 5.45 14.45 23.47
CA ILE A 7 6.39 13.41 23.05
C ILE A 7 5.79 12.00 23.16
N SER A 8 4.46 11.92 23.29
CA SER A 8 3.74 10.66 23.24
C SER A 8 3.62 10.15 21.80
N PRO A 9 3.54 8.83 21.59
CA PRO A 9 3.33 8.24 20.26
C PRO A 9 2.08 8.77 19.56
N LYS A 10 2.27 9.34 18.37
CA LYS A 10 1.19 9.81 17.50
C LYS A 10 0.82 8.71 16.51
N PRO A 11 -0.41 8.17 16.57
CA PRO A 11 -0.79 7.05 15.73
C PRO A 11 -1.35 7.50 14.38
N THR A 12 -0.84 6.89 13.33
CA THR A 12 -1.41 6.89 11.98
C THR A 12 -1.87 5.48 11.66
N ILE A 13 -3.15 5.32 11.32
CA ILE A 13 -3.76 4.01 11.07
C ILE A 13 -3.88 3.73 9.58
N PHE A 14 -3.60 2.49 9.19
CA PHE A 14 -3.86 1.98 7.86
C PHE A 14 -4.73 0.73 7.94
N LEU A 15 -5.79 0.72 7.14
CA LEU A 15 -6.72 -0.39 7.05
C LEU A 15 -6.29 -1.36 5.94
N PRO A 16 -6.71 -2.64 6.01
CA PRO A 16 -6.46 -3.60 4.96
C PRO A 16 -6.95 -3.11 3.59
N SER A 17 -6.16 -3.40 2.56
CA SER A 17 -6.52 -3.02 1.20
C SER A 17 -7.75 -3.78 0.70
N ILE A 18 -8.49 -3.18 -0.24
CA ILE A 18 -9.64 -3.84 -0.87
C ILE A 18 -9.21 -5.12 -1.61
N ALA A 19 -8.04 -5.10 -2.26
CA ALA A 19 -7.48 -6.23 -2.99
C ALA A 19 -7.16 -7.41 -2.04
N GLU A 20 -6.48 -7.15 -0.92
CA GLU A 20 -6.12 -8.18 0.06
C GLU A 20 -7.37 -8.89 0.61
N ARG A 21 -8.37 -8.10 1.01
CA ARG A 21 -9.64 -8.61 1.56
C ARG A 21 -10.43 -9.47 0.57
N ARG A 22 -10.34 -9.18 -0.72
CA ARG A 22 -11.15 -9.85 -1.75
C ARG A 22 -10.45 -11.03 -2.39
N LEU A 23 -9.15 -10.93 -2.63
CA LEU A 23 -8.37 -11.97 -3.31
C LEU A 23 -7.84 -13.03 -2.34
N HIS A 24 -7.53 -12.63 -1.11
CA HIS A 24 -6.87 -13.51 -0.14
C HIS A 24 -7.73 -13.81 1.09
N ASP A 25 -8.94 -13.25 1.18
CA ASP A 25 -9.80 -13.31 2.37
C ASP A 25 -9.01 -12.99 3.65
N ALA A 26 -8.12 -12.01 3.56
CA ALA A 26 -7.19 -11.62 4.61
C ALA A 26 -7.14 -10.11 4.74
N GLY A 27 -6.55 -9.61 5.83
CA GLY A 27 -6.32 -8.19 5.97
C GLY A 27 -5.17 -7.87 6.89
N THR A 28 -4.36 -6.90 6.47
CA THR A 28 -3.25 -6.36 7.25
C THR A 28 -3.61 -4.98 7.77
N TYR A 29 -3.75 -4.89 9.09
CA TYR A 29 -3.88 -3.63 9.82
C TYR A 29 -2.49 -3.12 10.17
N LEU A 30 -2.22 -1.84 9.98
CA LEU A 30 -0.92 -1.25 10.28
C LEU A 30 -1.12 -0.01 11.15
N CYS A 31 -0.35 0.04 12.24
CA CYS A 31 -0.25 1.15 13.17
C CYS A 31 1.16 1.75 13.04
N LEU A 32 1.25 2.96 12.50
CA LEU A 32 2.47 3.75 12.48
C LEU A 32 2.43 4.71 13.67
N LEU A 33 3.50 4.75 14.45
CA LEU A 33 3.67 5.59 15.63
C LEU A 33 4.82 6.55 15.38
N GLU A 34 4.55 7.84 15.47
CA GLU A 34 5.50 8.90 15.11
C GLU A 34 5.69 9.88 16.28
N ASP A 35 6.75 10.69 16.18
CA ASP A 35 7.05 11.81 17.07
C ASP A 35 7.18 11.47 18.56
N PHE A 36 7.58 10.25 18.91
CA PHE A 36 7.72 9.86 20.32
C PHE A 36 9.16 9.86 20.81
N PHE A 37 9.32 10.03 22.12
CA PHE A 37 10.60 9.91 22.83
C PHE A 37 10.32 9.49 24.29
N PRO A 38 11.05 8.53 24.89
CA PRO A 38 12.22 7.82 24.36
C PRO A 38 11.83 6.73 23.34
N ASP A 39 12.82 6.06 22.76
CA ASP A 39 12.66 5.00 21.75
C ASP A 39 12.01 3.71 22.28
N VAL A 40 12.01 3.52 23.60
CA VAL A 40 11.43 2.35 24.28
C VAL A 40 9.91 2.42 24.24
N ILE A 41 9.30 1.50 23.49
CA ILE A 41 7.85 1.40 23.29
C ILE A 41 7.44 -0.08 23.22
N LYS A 42 6.27 -0.42 23.78
CA LYS A 42 5.67 -1.76 23.65
C LYS A 42 4.35 -1.65 22.90
N ILE A 43 4.16 -2.55 21.94
CA ILE A 43 2.97 -2.56 21.08
C ILE A 43 2.40 -3.97 21.09
N ASP A 44 1.18 -4.09 21.62
CA ASP A 44 0.43 -5.33 21.70
C ASP A 44 -0.84 -5.21 20.84
N TRP A 45 -1.25 -6.30 20.20
CA TRP A 45 -2.51 -6.36 19.45
C TRP A 45 -3.48 -7.32 20.12
N LYS A 46 -4.76 -6.96 20.17
CA LYS A 46 -5.84 -7.82 20.67
C LYS A 46 -7.12 -7.57 19.88
N GLU A 47 -8.04 -8.55 19.88
CA GLU A 47 -9.43 -8.26 19.50
C GLU A 47 -9.99 -7.23 20.51
N LYS A 48 -10.87 -6.32 20.09
CA LYS A 48 -11.33 -5.18 20.93
C LYS A 48 -11.78 -5.60 22.33
N ASP A 49 -12.56 -6.67 22.41
CA ASP A 49 -13.11 -7.26 23.64
C ASP A 49 -12.34 -8.52 24.09
N GLY A 50 -11.27 -8.86 23.37
CA GLY A 50 -10.42 -10.01 23.64
C GLY A 50 -9.38 -9.72 24.72
N LYS A 51 -9.02 -10.76 25.47
CA LYS A 51 -7.90 -10.72 26.44
C LYS A 51 -6.61 -11.28 25.86
N THR A 52 -6.70 -12.06 24.79
CA THR A 52 -5.56 -12.74 24.17
C THR A 52 -4.77 -11.78 23.29
N ILE A 53 -3.46 -11.73 23.51
CA ILE A 53 -2.54 -11.00 22.62
C ILE A 53 -2.42 -11.77 21.31
N LEU A 54 -2.66 -11.08 20.20
CA LEU A 54 -2.55 -11.61 18.85
C LEU A 54 -1.10 -11.55 18.37
N LYS A 55 -0.72 -12.55 17.56
CA LYS A 55 0.58 -12.59 16.91
C LYS A 55 0.67 -11.46 15.87
N SER A 56 1.41 -10.43 16.21
CA SER A 56 1.69 -9.27 15.36
C SER A 56 3.16 -9.20 14.99
N GLN A 57 3.47 -8.36 14.02
CA GLN A 57 4.83 -8.08 13.58
C GLN A 57 5.13 -6.60 13.80
N GLN A 58 6.41 -6.25 13.99
CA GLN A 58 6.85 -4.89 14.27
C GLN A 58 8.10 -4.59 13.47
N GLY A 59 8.22 -3.35 13.01
CA GLY A 59 9.42 -2.82 12.40
C GLY A 59 10.40 -2.33 13.45
N ASP A 60 11.63 -2.07 13.01
CA ASP A 60 12.64 -1.44 13.85
C ASP A 60 12.22 -0.03 14.27
N THR A 61 12.73 0.41 15.41
CA THR A 61 12.55 1.80 15.83
C THR A 61 13.52 2.66 15.04
N ILE A 62 12.99 3.60 14.26
CA ILE A 62 13.78 4.46 13.38
C ILE A 62 13.85 5.83 14.02
N LYS A 63 15.07 6.37 14.14
CA LYS A 63 15.26 7.78 14.55
C LYS A 63 14.97 8.68 13.36
N THR A 64 14.09 9.66 13.53
CA THR A 64 13.76 10.62 12.47
C THR A 64 14.56 11.90 12.63
N LYS A 65 14.33 12.65 13.71
CA LYS A 65 15.10 13.85 14.08
C LYS A 65 15.55 13.72 15.53
N ASP A 66 14.89 14.45 16.42
CA ASP A 66 15.05 14.35 17.87
C ASP A 66 14.06 13.33 18.49
N THR A 67 13.21 12.74 17.65
CA THR A 67 12.17 11.78 18.01
C THR A 67 12.34 10.47 17.23
N TYR A 68 11.47 9.52 17.54
CA TYR A 68 11.46 8.19 16.96
C TYR A 68 10.14 7.90 16.25
N MET A 69 10.21 6.96 15.31
CA MET A 69 9.06 6.35 14.68
C MET A 69 9.18 4.82 14.76
N LYS A 70 8.03 4.14 14.82
CA LYS A 70 7.94 2.68 14.78
C LYS A 70 6.62 2.27 14.18
N PHE A 71 6.58 1.19 13.44
CA PHE A 71 5.34 0.64 12.91
C PHE A 71 5.15 -0.80 13.35
N SER A 72 3.89 -1.19 13.49
CA SER A 72 3.46 -2.52 13.88
C SER A 72 2.26 -2.91 13.05
N TRP A 73 2.19 -4.17 12.62
CA TRP A 73 1.09 -4.67 11.81
C TRP A 73 0.57 -6.01 12.30
N LEU A 74 -0.71 -6.20 12.05
CA LEU A 74 -1.47 -7.40 12.37
C LEU A 74 -2.12 -7.90 11.09
N THR A 75 -1.72 -9.08 10.63
CA THR A 75 -2.36 -9.77 9.51
C THR A 75 -3.32 -10.81 10.06
N VAL A 76 -4.59 -10.74 9.63
CA VAL A 76 -5.65 -11.68 10.04
C VAL A 76 -6.36 -12.27 8.83
N THR A 77 -7.08 -13.37 9.02
CA THR A 77 -7.84 -14.07 7.97
C THR A 77 -9.35 -13.98 8.24
N GLY A 78 -10.16 -14.05 7.18
CA GLY A 78 -11.61 -14.24 7.11
C GLY A 78 -12.40 -13.85 8.37
N VAL A 79 -12.63 -14.82 9.25
CA VAL A 79 -13.44 -14.64 10.47
C VAL A 79 -12.92 -13.52 11.38
N SER A 80 -11.61 -13.38 11.50
CA SER A 80 -10.98 -12.32 12.31
C SER A 80 -11.03 -10.96 11.61
N LEU A 81 -11.14 -10.90 10.29
CA LEU A 81 -11.31 -9.65 9.54
C LEU A 81 -12.67 -8.97 9.85
N ASP A 82 -13.69 -9.77 10.17
CA ASP A 82 -15.02 -9.31 10.57
C ASP A 82 -15.09 -8.82 12.02
N LYS A 83 -13.99 -8.90 12.77
CA LYS A 83 -13.88 -8.43 14.16
C LYS A 83 -13.20 -7.07 14.24
N GLU A 84 -13.48 -6.34 15.31
CA GLU A 84 -12.73 -5.13 15.67
C GLU A 84 -11.44 -5.52 16.39
N HIS A 85 -10.36 -4.82 16.08
CA HIS A 85 -9.04 -5.02 16.68
C HIS A 85 -8.59 -3.77 17.41
N LYS A 86 -7.63 -3.94 18.31
CA LYS A 86 -7.08 -2.87 19.13
C LYS A 86 -5.57 -3.02 19.22
N CYS A 87 -4.87 -1.97 18.84
CA CYS A 87 -3.44 -1.81 19.08
C CYS A 87 -3.28 -1.07 20.41
N THR A 88 -2.64 -1.70 21.38
CA THR A 88 -2.35 -1.11 22.69
C THR A 88 -0.87 -0.72 22.72
N VAL A 89 -0.62 0.58 22.86
CA VAL A 89 0.70 1.20 22.86
C VAL A 89 1.06 1.62 24.27
N LYS A 90 2.13 1.04 24.80
CA LYS A 90 2.69 1.40 26.11
C LYS A 90 3.96 2.20 25.91
N HIS A 91 3.95 3.43 26.39
CA HIS A 91 5.07 4.35 26.32
C HIS A 91 5.08 5.23 27.57
N GLU A 92 6.27 5.60 28.02
CA GLU A 92 6.48 6.34 29.27
C GLU A 92 5.72 7.66 29.31
N TRP A 93 5.61 8.34 28.18
CA TRP A 93 4.99 9.67 28.07
C TRP A 93 3.55 9.62 27.55
N ASN A 94 2.93 8.43 27.57
CA ASN A 94 1.51 8.34 27.31
C ASN A 94 0.72 9.24 28.27
N LYS A 95 -0.30 9.94 27.74
CA LYS A 95 -1.09 10.91 28.50
C LYS A 95 -1.75 10.25 29.71
N GLY A 96 -1.50 10.82 30.89
CA GLY A 96 -2.05 10.32 32.15
C GLY A 96 -1.46 8.98 32.61
N GLY A 97 -0.37 8.51 32.00
CA GLY A 97 0.26 7.23 32.35
C GLY A 97 -0.57 6.00 31.97
N VAL A 98 -1.59 6.17 31.10
CA VAL A 98 -2.48 5.10 30.65
C VAL A 98 -2.03 4.60 29.29
N ASP A 99 -2.11 3.30 29.05
CA ASP A 99 -1.84 2.72 27.73
C ASP A 99 -2.74 3.35 26.65
N GLN A 100 -2.13 3.78 25.55
CA GLN A 100 -2.87 4.32 24.42
C GLN A 100 -3.52 3.17 23.64
N GLU A 101 -4.83 3.25 23.45
CA GLU A 101 -5.58 2.22 22.73
C GLU A 101 -6.10 2.76 21.39
N ILE A 102 -5.67 2.13 20.30
CA ILE A 102 -6.00 2.52 18.93
C ILE A 102 -6.92 1.46 18.35
N LEU A 103 -8.16 1.86 18.05
CA LEU A 103 -9.21 0.96 17.56
C LEU A 103 -9.17 0.83 16.04
N PHE A 104 -9.24 -0.40 15.57
CA PHE A 104 -9.35 -0.76 14.17
C PHE A 104 -10.73 -1.37 13.90
N PRO A 105 -11.54 -0.77 13.02
CA PRO A 105 -12.88 -1.23 12.77
C PRO A 105 -12.89 -2.56 12.02
N SER A 106 -13.94 -3.34 12.29
CA SER A 106 -14.29 -4.52 11.53
C SER A 106 -14.39 -4.21 10.04
N GLN A 107 -13.85 -5.12 9.24
CA GLN A 107 -13.86 -5.06 7.79
C GLN A 107 -14.90 -6.03 7.22
N LYS A 108 -16.10 -6.06 7.81
CA LYS A 108 -17.25 -6.83 7.32
C LYS A 108 -17.43 -6.66 5.82
N LYS A 109 -17.68 -7.79 5.13
CA LYS A 109 -18.06 -7.84 3.70
C LYS A 109 -19.40 -7.13 3.51
N GLY A 110 -19.39 -5.79 3.47
CA GLY A 110 -20.59 -4.95 3.34
C GLY A 110 -20.45 -3.52 3.85
N SER A 111 -19.42 -3.20 4.65
CA SER A 111 -19.21 -1.87 5.22
C SER A 111 -18.17 -1.09 4.42
N VAL A 112 -18.60 -0.40 3.37
CA VAL A 112 -17.90 0.81 2.93
C VAL A 112 -18.23 1.87 3.98
N LEU A 113 -17.23 2.34 4.73
CA LEU A 113 -17.38 3.51 5.59
C LEU A 113 -17.84 4.68 4.72
N GLY A 114 -19.14 4.95 4.73
CA GLY A 114 -19.67 6.26 4.42
C GLY A 114 -19.12 7.20 5.48
N ALA A 115 -18.24 8.09 5.07
CA ALA A 115 -17.86 9.24 5.86
C ALA A 115 -19.14 10.02 6.20
N ARG A 116 -19.66 9.87 7.42
CA ARG A 116 -20.60 10.85 7.98
C ARG A 116 -19.76 12.02 8.46
N SER A 117 -19.72 13.07 7.64
CA SER A 117 -19.43 14.41 8.10
C SER A 117 -20.49 14.81 9.14
N PRO A 118 -20.13 15.34 10.32
CA PRO A 118 -21.10 15.92 11.24
C PRO A 118 -21.33 17.38 10.85
N GLU A 119 -22.44 17.67 10.18
CA GLU A 119 -22.95 19.04 10.08
C GLU A 119 -24.34 19.11 10.71
N GLY A 120 -24.44 19.90 11.77
CA GLY A 120 -25.70 20.44 12.25
C GLY A 120 -26.22 21.54 11.31
N LYS A 121 -27.55 21.61 11.20
CA LYS A 121 -28.46 22.77 10.98
C LYS A 121 -27.89 23.97 10.17
N GLN A 122 -28.56 24.54 9.16
CA GLN A 122 -29.98 24.60 8.82
C GLN A 122 -30.13 25.30 7.45
N ASP A 123 -31.21 24.96 6.74
CA ASP A 123 -32.03 25.83 5.87
C ASP A 123 -31.89 25.84 4.32
N SER A 124 -33.07 25.91 3.70
CA SER A 124 -33.43 26.24 2.30
C SER A 124 -33.38 25.17 1.18
N LEU A 125 -34.56 24.58 0.99
CA LEU A 125 -35.23 24.11 -0.25
C LEU A 125 -34.43 24.16 -1.58
N ARG A 126 -33.90 23.01 -2.03
CA ARG A 126 -33.88 22.64 -3.47
C ARG A 126 -34.29 21.18 -3.63
N HIS A 127 -35.32 20.97 -4.43
CA HIS A 127 -35.76 19.67 -4.93
C HIS A 127 -34.63 19.03 -5.75
N TYR A 128 -33.88 18.10 -5.17
CA TYR A 128 -32.99 17.18 -5.89
C TYR A 128 -33.66 15.80 -5.95
N PRO A 129 -33.63 15.11 -7.10
CA PRO A 129 -34.22 13.79 -7.22
C PRO A 129 -33.45 12.77 -6.35
N PRO A 130 -34.10 11.69 -5.89
CA PRO A 130 -33.45 10.69 -5.04
C PRO A 130 -32.25 10.08 -5.77
N VAL A 131 -31.07 10.15 -5.14
CA VAL A 131 -29.85 9.48 -5.63
C VAL A 131 -30.11 7.97 -5.58
N VAL A 132 -30.44 7.42 -6.74
CA VAL A 132 -30.55 5.97 -6.97
C VAL A 132 -29.17 5.34 -6.77
N ARG A 133 -29.11 4.48 -5.75
CA ARG A 133 -27.99 3.59 -5.40
C ARG A 133 -27.56 2.77 -6.64
N LYS A 134 -26.45 3.13 -7.28
CA LYS A 134 -25.75 2.25 -8.26
C LYS A 134 -24.48 1.64 -7.65
N GLU A 135 -24.65 0.37 -7.29
CA GLU A 135 -23.68 -0.72 -7.12
C GLU A 135 -22.19 -0.39 -6.92
N GLY A 136 -21.67 -0.77 -5.74
CA GLY A 136 -20.24 -0.92 -5.45
C GLY A 136 -19.50 -1.97 -6.30
N LYS A 137 -20.08 -2.46 -7.40
CA LYS A 137 -19.38 -3.23 -8.44
C LYS A 137 -18.49 -2.33 -9.31
N LYS A 138 -18.89 -1.06 -9.52
CA LYS A 138 -18.19 -0.14 -10.42
C LYS A 138 -16.77 0.23 -9.92
N CYS A 139 -16.60 0.51 -8.63
CA CYS A 139 -15.28 0.87 -8.08
C CYS A 139 -14.30 -0.30 -8.10
N ILE A 140 -14.79 -1.52 -7.95
CA ILE A 140 -13.99 -2.75 -7.94
C ILE A 140 -13.49 -3.06 -9.34
N ILE A 141 -14.37 -2.93 -10.33
CA ILE A 141 -13.98 -3.07 -11.74
C ILE A 141 -12.95 -2.01 -12.09
N HIS A 142 -13.13 -0.76 -11.63
CA HIS A 142 -12.15 0.30 -11.87
C HIS A 142 -10.77 0.00 -11.26
N ASP A 143 -10.71 -0.48 -10.02
CA ASP A 143 -9.44 -0.76 -9.33
C ASP A 143 -8.73 -2.01 -9.89
N LEU A 144 -9.49 -3.07 -10.18
CA LEU A 144 -8.98 -4.27 -10.85
C LEU A 144 -8.51 -3.93 -12.28
N GLN A 145 -9.25 -3.06 -12.99
CA GLN A 145 -8.85 -2.59 -14.31
C GLN A 145 -7.61 -1.71 -14.22
N SER A 146 -7.47 -0.86 -13.20
CA SER A 146 -6.30 0.00 -13.00
C SER A 146 -5.04 -0.82 -12.72
N THR A 147 -5.12 -1.82 -11.84
CA THR A 147 -4.02 -2.74 -11.55
C THR A 147 -3.67 -3.63 -12.74
N LEU A 148 -4.67 -4.13 -13.47
CA LEU A 148 -4.48 -4.89 -14.70
C LEU A 148 -3.84 -4.04 -15.81
N GLN A 149 -4.23 -2.77 -15.95
CA GLN A 149 -3.64 -1.81 -16.88
C GLN A 149 -2.18 -1.54 -16.55
N LEU A 150 -1.84 -1.40 -15.26
CA LEU A 150 -0.46 -1.21 -14.83
C LEU A 150 0.41 -2.44 -15.15
N GLN A 151 -0.11 -3.64 -14.89
CA GLN A 151 0.56 -4.90 -15.24
C GLN A 151 0.73 -5.05 -16.76
N LEU A 152 -0.32 -4.75 -17.54
CA LEU A 152 -0.25 -4.78 -19.02
C LEU A 152 0.76 -3.77 -19.55
N THR A 153 0.82 -2.56 -19.00
CA THR A 153 1.74 -1.50 -19.45
C THR A 153 3.20 -1.90 -19.18
N ASN A 154 3.50 -2.41 -17.99
CA ASN A 154 4.85 -2.87 -17.66
C ASN A 154 5.24 -4.10 -18.50
N THR A 155 4.32 -5.05 -18.65
CA THR A 155 4.54 -6.27 -19.43
C THR A 155 4.72 -5.98 -20.93
N SER A 156 3.88 -5.10 -21.50
CA SER A 156 4.00 -4.71 -22.91
C SER A 156 5.28 -3.92 -23.18
N ALA A 157 5.68 -3.03 -22.28
CA ALA A 157 6.97 -2.34 -22.36
C ALA A 157 8.14 -3.33 -22.34
N TYR A 158 8.11 -4.34 -21.47
CA TYR A 158 9.13 -5.40 -21.47
C TYR A 158 9.22 -6.13 -22.82
N TYR A 159 8.10 -6.56 -23.39
CA TYR A 159 8.10 -7.26 -24.68
C TYR A 159 8.54 -6.36 -25.84
N THR A 160 8.22 -5.07 -25.84
CA THR A 160 8.70 -4.15 -26.88
C THR A 160 10.22 -4.02 -26.83
N TYR A 161 10.83 -3.90 -25.64
CA TYR A 161 12.30 -3.89 -25.51
C TYR A 161 12.92 -5.19 -26.02
N VAL A 162 12.35 -6.35 -25.68
CA VAL A 162 12.85 -7.65 -26.15
C VAL A 162 12.79 -7.74 -27.68
N VAL A 163 11.67 -7.35 -28.30
CA VAL A 163 11.52 -7.35 -29.77
C VAL A 163 12.52 -6.40 -30.43
N LEU A 164 12.74 -5.21 -29.88
CA LEU A 164 13.71 -4.24 -30.40
C LEU A 164 15.15 -4.76 -30.29
N LEU A 165 15.50 -5.41 -29.18
CA LEU A 165 16.81 -6.03 -28.98
C LEU A 165 17.05 -7.17 -29.99
N LEU A 166 16.08 -8.05 -30.17
CA LEU A 166 16.16 -9.13 -31.17
C LEU A 166 16.31 -8.57 -32.59
N LYS A 167 15.52 -7.54 -32.93
CA LYS A 167 15.60 -6.85 -34.22
C LYS A 167 17.00 -6.25 -34.43
N SER A 168 17.55 -5.57 -33.43
CA SER A 168 18.91 -5.00 -33.48
C SER A 168 19.99 -6.07 -33.67
N LEU A 169 19.91 -7.19 -32.95
CA LEU A 169 20.83 -8.32 -33.10
C LEU A 169 20.79 -8.91 -34.52
N VAL A 170 19.60 -9.07 -35.10
CA VAL A 170 19.41 -9.56 -36.47
C VAL A 170 20.02 -8.59 -37.49
N TYR A 171 19.75 -7.28 -37.38
CA TYR A 171 20.35 -6.29 -38.29
C TYR A 171 21.87 -6.24 -38.18
N SER A 172 22.40 -6.34 -36.95
CA SER A 172 23.85 -6.39 -36.71
C SER A 172 24.48 -7.60 -37.37
N ALA A 173 23.88 -8.79 -37.20
CA ALA A 173 24.35 -10.03 -37.83
C ALA A 173 24.31 -9.96 -39.36
N ILE A 174 23.21 -9.46 -39.95
CA ILE A 174 23.08 -9.28 -41.40
C ILE A 174 24.15 -8.31 -41.91
N THR A 175 24.34 -7.18 -41.25
CA THR A 175 25.33 -6.17 -41.63
C THR A 175 26.74 -6.73 -41.54
N ALA A 176 27.08 -7.45 -40.47
CA ALA A 176 28.36 -8.12 -40.30
C ALA A 176 28.60 -9.16 -41.41
N VAL A 177 27.60 -9.98 -41.76
CA VAL A 177 27.69 -10.94 -42.88
C VAL A 177 27.92 -10.22 -44.21
N CYS A 178 27.18 -9.14 -44.48
CA CYS A 178 27.34 -8.35 -45.71
C CYS A 178 28.73 -7.70 -45.82
N LEU A 179 29.30 -7.23 -44.71
CA LEU A 179 30.63 -6.62 -44.67
C LEU A 179 31.74 -7.67 -44.77
N LEU A 180 31.62 -8.80 -44.07
CA LEU A 180 32.60 -9.89 -44.06
C LEU A 180 32.60 -10.70 -45.37
N ARG A 181 31.50 -10.71 -46.13
CA ARG A 181 31.43 -11.35 -47.46
C ARG A 181 32.03 -10.49 -48.58
N ARG A 182 32.35 -9.21 -48.34
CA ARG A 182 32.88 -8.27 -49.35
C ARG A 182 34.40 -8.30 -49.66
N PRO A 183 35.31 -9.08 -49.04
CA PRO A 183 36.69 -9.18 -49.52
C PRO A 183 36.94 -10.35 -50.49
N ALA A 184 35.94 -10.81 -51.27
CA ALA A 184 36.16 -11.83 -52.32
C ALA A 184 35.71 -11.41 -53.74
N LEU A 185 35.41 -10.13 -53.97
CA LEU A 185 34.98 -9.61 -55.29
C LEU A 185 35.72 -8.32 -55.70
N CYS A 186 37.02 -8.24 -55.39
CA CYS A 186 37.93 -7.33 -56.10
C CYS A 186 39.23 -8.09 -56.40
N GLY A 187 39.34 -8.61 -57.61
CA GLY A 187 40.55 -9.27 -58.06
C GLY A 187 40.37 -10.05 -59.36
N ASN A 188 40.21 -9.35 -60.48
CA ASN A 188 40.84 -9.85 -61.70
C ASN A 188 41.27 -8.67 -62.58
N GLY A 189 42.55 -8.32 -62.46
CA GLY A 189 43.21 -7.42 -63.38
C GLY A 189 43.32 -8.10 -64.74
N LYS A 190 42.78 -7.47 -65.78
CA LYS A 190 43.15 -7.79 -67.16
C LYS A 190 44.47 -7.11 -67.45
N SER A 191 45.54 -7.89 -67.50
CA SER A 191 46.76 -7.59 -68.25
C SER A 191 46.81 -8.53 -69.45
N SER A 192 47.29 -7.96 -70.56
CA SER A 192 47.45 -8.50 -71.92
C SER A 192 46.24 -8.47 -72.84
#